data_AF-A0A1G1M5U6-F1
#
_entry.id   AF-A0A1G1M5U6-F1
#
_cell.length_a   1.000
_cell.length_b   1.000
_cell.length_c   1.000
_cell.angle_alpha   90.00
_cell.angle_beta   90.00
_cell.angle_gamma   90.00
#
_symmetry.space_group_name_H-M   'P 1'
#
loop_
_entity.id
_entity.type
_entity.pdbx_description
1 polymer ?
#
loop_
_entity_poly.entity_id
_entity_poly.type
_entity_poly.pdbx_seq_one_letter_code
_entity_poly.pdbx_strand_id
1 'polypeptide(L)' 'MPVLVNLLKIKREDKDRQIHQGLGLKRLMGDYWEVRKGIKSRILFRWKGDLIEFVLAGNHDDIKRFLKNS' A
#
# COMPACT_ATOMS: atom_id res chain seq x y z
N MET A 1 -14.88 -5.71 19.75
CA MET A 1 -14.36 -6.87 18.99
C MET A 1 -13.14 -6.42 18.17
N PRO A 2 -11.90 -6.82 18.50
CA PRO A 2 -10.74 -6.39 17.75
C PRO A 2 -10.36 -7.44 16.71
N VAL A 3 -10.91 -7.35 15.49
CA VAL A 3 -10.55 -8.29 14.40
C VAL A 3 -9.70 -7.63 13.29
N LEU A 4 -9.52 -6.30 13.24
CA LEU A 4 -8.84 -5.68 12.09
C LEU A 4 -7.38 -5.24 12.26
N VAL A 5 -6.76 -5.32 13.44
CA VAL A 5 -5.35 -4.89 13.61
C VAL A 5 -4.35 -5.99 13.18
N ASN A 6 -4.81 -7.20 12.85
CA ASN A 6 -3.93 -8.34 12.58
C ASN A 6 -3.62 -8.61 11.10
N LEU A 7 -4.21 -7.91 10.13
CA LEU A 7 -3.98 -8.24 8.70
C LEU A 7 -2.65 -7.72 8.13
N LEU A 8 -1.88 -6.93 8.89
CA LEU A 8 -0.64 -6.27 8.41
C LEU A 8 0.63 -6.70 9.16
N LYS A 9 0.60 -7.76 9.97
CA LYS A 9 1.83 -8.38 10.52
C LYS A 9 2.55 -9.16 9.41
N ILE A 10 3.26 -8.44 8.55
CA ILE A 10 4.25 -9.02 7.65
C ILE A 10 5.32 -9.66 8.53
N LYS A 11 5.45 -11.00 8.43
CA LYS A 11 6.40 -11.86 9.13
C LYS A 11 7.81 -11.24 9.04
N ARG A 12 8.38 -10.88 10.19
CA ARG A 12 9.72 -10.29 10.31
C ARG A 12 10.77 -11.40 10.40
N GLU A 13 11.45 -11.65 9.28
CA GLU A 13 12.82 -12.15 9.25
C GLU A 13 13.53 -11.40 8.13
N ASP A 14 14.14 -10.27 8.48
CA ASP A 14 15.22 -9.69 7.68
C ASP A 14 16.06 -8.82 8.61
N LYS A 15 17.27 -9.32 8.90
CA LYS A 15 18.33 -8.60 9.59
C LYS A 15 18.76 -7.40 8.74
N ASP A 16 19.04 -6.31 9.42
CA ASP A 16 19.77 -5.13 8.94
C ASP A 16 19.20 -4.41 7.71
N ARG A 17 18.30 -3.46 7.99
CA ARG A 17 18.22 -2.15 7.32
C ARG A 17 17.31 -1.25 8.13
N GLN A 18 17.76 -0.02 8.40
CA GLN A 18 16.96 1.03 9.03
C GLN A 18 15.53 1.02 8.49
N ILE A 19 14.60 0.59 9.33
CA ILE A 19 13.18 0.49 9.00
C ILE A 19 12.64 1.91 9.07
N HIS A 20 12.28 2.51 7.94
CA HIS A 20 11.41 3.67 7.94
C HIS A 20 10.18 3.31 8.78
N GLN A 21 9.96 4.01 9.90
CA GLN A 21 8.89 3.72 10.85
C GLN A 21 7.52 4.01 10.20
N GLY A 22 6.99 3.05 9.43
CA GLY A 22 5.67 3.13 8.78
C GLY A 22 5.52 2.20 7.57
N LEU A 23 4.28 1.90 7.16
CA LEU A 23 3.95 1.02 6.04
C LEU A 23 4.27 1.60 4.64
N GLY A 24 4.93 2.77 4.57
CA GLY A 24 5.12 3.47 3.30
C GLY A 24 3.79 3.87 2.63
N LEU A 25 2.79 4.22 3.44
CA LEU A 25 1.48 4.68 2.99
C LEU A 25 1.60 6.08 2.36
N LYS A 26 1.04 6.27 1.17
CA LYS A 26 1.06 7.57 0.49
C LYS A 26 -0.24 7.80 -0.28
N ARG A 27 -0.86 8.98 -0.09
CA ARG A 27 -1.95 9.44 -0.97
C ARG A 27 -1.36 9.89 -2.31
N LEU A 28 -1.98 9.47 -3.41
CA LEU A 28 -1.52 9.78 -4.76
C LEU A 28 -2.34 10.91 -5.39
N MET A 29 -3.59 10.63 -5.76
CA MET A 29 -4.51 11.59 -6.39
C MET A 29 -5.95 11.19 -6.08
N GLY A 30 -6.84 12.17 -5.87
CA GLY A 30 -8.24 11.88 -5.56
C GLY A 30 -8.37 11.02 -4.30
N ASP A 31 -9.09 9.92 -4.41
CA ASP A 31 -9.27 8.89 -3.38
C ASP A 31 -8.28 7.72 -3.49
N TYR A 32 -7.28 7.81 -4.39
CA TYR A 32 -6.26 6.79 -4.55
C TYR A 32 -5.11 6.93 -3.55
N TRP A 33 -4.76 5.79 -2.96
CA TRP A 33 -3.68 5.61 -2.01
C TRP A 33 -2.79 4.44 -2.43
N GLU A 34 -1.52 4.51 -2.06
CA GLU A 34 -0.60 3.38 -2.18
C GLU A 34 -0.02 2.98 -0.83
N VAL A 35 0.28 1.69 -0.68
CA VAL A 35 1.14 1.16 0.37
C VAL A 35 2.35 0.49 -0.29
N ARG A 36 3.54 0.68 0.27
CA ARG A 36 4.81 0.24 -0.32
C ARG A 36 5.44 -0.86 0.53
N LYS A 37 5.88 -1.94 -0.12
CA LYS A 37 6.81 -2.91 0.46
C LYS A 37 8.16 -2.78 -0.26
N GLY A 38 9.02 -1.89 0.24
CA GLY A 38 10.27 -1.53 -0.43
C GLY A 38 10.06 -0.76 -1.73
N ILE A 39 11.01 -0.85 -2.67
CA ILE A 39 10.99 -0.11 -3.95
C ILE A 39 10.14 -0.81 -5.02
N LYS A 40 10.10 -2.15 -4.99
CA LYS A 40 9.61 -2.96 -6.11
C LYS A 40 8.09 -3.24 -6.08
N SER A 41 7.45 -3.19 -4.91
CA SER A 41 6.09 -3.68 -4.76
C SER A 41 5.18 -2.64 -4.09
N ARG A 42 4.03 -2.42 -4.70
CA ARG A 42 3.02 -1.43 -4.32
C ARG A 42 1.63 -2.03 -4.43
N ILE A 43 0.75 -1.64 -3.52
CA ILE A 43 -0.68 -1.90 -3.62
C ILE A 43 -1.36 -0.54 -3.73
N LEU A 44 -2.11 -0.35 -4.80
CA LEU A 44 -3.02 0.77 -5.02
C LEU A 44 -4.40 0.40 -4.51
N PHE A 45 -5.00 1.30 -3.75
CA PHE A 45 -6.34 1.12 -3.20
C PHE A 45 -7.07 2.45 -3.13
N ARG A 46 -8.40 2.40 -3.02
CA ARG A 46 -9.24 3.56 -2.73
C ARG A 46 -9.72 3.51 -1.29
N TRP A 47 -9.85 4.67 -0.68
CA TRP A 47 -10.45 4.81 0.65
C TRP A 47 -11.74 5.62 0.52
N LYS A 48 -12.88 4.97 0.77
CA LYS A 48 -14.22 5.59 0.71
C LYS A 48 -14.99 5.30 1.99
N GLY A 49 -15.16 6.33 2.82
CA GLY A 49 -15.78 6.19 4.14
C GLY A 49 -14.96 5.24 5.02
N ASP A 50 -15.60 4.17 5.47
CA ASP A 50 -15.02 3.09 6.28
C ASP A 50 -14.50 1.90 5.45
N LEU A 51 -14.62 1.95 4.12
CA LEU A 51 -14.20 0.87 3.22
C LEU A 51 -12.87 1.18 2.54
N ILE A 52 -12.06 0.12 2.42
CA ILE A 52 -10.87 0.07 1.55
C ILE A 52 -11.15 -0.87 0.40
N GLU A 53 -10.94 -0.39 -0.81
CA GLU A 53 -11.08 -1.17 -2.04
C GLU A 53 -9.69 -1.34 -2.68
N PHE A 54 -9.21 -2.57 -2.75
CA PHE A 54 -7.97 -2.87 -3.45
C PHE A 54 -8.19 -2.83 -4.96
N VAL A 55 -7.37 -2.03 -5.65
CA VAL A 55 -7.51 -1.79 -7.09
C VAL A 55 -6.48 -2.60 -7.89
N LEU A 56 -5.22 -2.52 -7.47
CA LEU A 56 -4.10 -3.12 -8.20
C LEU A 56 -2.92 -3.39 -7.26
N ALA A 57 -2.30 -4.57 -7.39
CA ALA A 57 -0.98 -4.83 -6.84
C ALA A 57 0.03 -4.92 -7.98
N GLY A 58 1.15 -4.18 -7.89
CA GLY A 58 2.14 -4.10 -8.96
C GLY A 58 3.38 -3.31 -8.56
N ASN A 59 4.12 -2.82 -9.55
CA ASN A 59 5.29 -1.96 -9.34
C ASN A 59 4.95 -0.47 -9.56
N HIS A 60 5.96 0.41 -9.49
CA HIS A 60 5.77 1.85 -9.71
C HIS A 60 5.15 2.18 -11.08
N ASP A 61 5.60 1.50 -12.14
CA ASP A 61 5.16 1.75 -13.50
C ASP A 61 3.74 1.24 -13.75
N ASP A 62 3.36 0.12 -13.13
CA ASP A 62 2.00 -0.40 -13.17
C ASP A 62 1.01 0.59 -12.55
N ILE A 63 1.34 1.13 -11.36
CA ILE A 63 0.52 2.15 -10.70
C ILE A 63 0.42 3.41 -11.58
N LYS A 64 1.54 3.86 -12.14
CA LYS A 64 1.59 5.07 -12.96
C LYS A 64 0.79 4.90 -14.26
N ARG A 65 0.85 3.72 -14.87
CA ARG A 65 0.07 3.37 -16.08
C ARG A 65 -1.42 3.34 -15.78
N PHE A 66 -1.82 2.74 -14.66
CA PHE A 66 -3.22 2.71 -14.23
C PHE A 66 -3.77 4.13 -14.04
N LEU A 67 -3.08 4.97 -13.26
CA LEU A 67 -3.54 6.32 -12.93
C LEU A 67 -3.61 7.27 -14.15
N LYS A 68 -2.80 7.05 -15.18
CA LYS A 68 -2.88 7.84 -16.42
C LYS A 68 -4.12 7.54 -17.25
N ASN A 69 -4.68 6.35 -17.09
CA ASN A 69 -5.82 5.85 -17.88
C ASN A 69 -7.12 5.83 -17.07
N SER A 70 -7.13 6.43 -15.87
CA SER A 70 -8.25 6.44 -14.92
C SER A 70 -8.89 7.81 -14.77
#